data_AF-A0A976QV64-F1
#
_entry.id   AF-A0A976QV64-F1
#
_cell.length_a   1.000
_cell.length_b   1.000
_cell.length_c   1.000
_cell.angle_alpha   90.00
_cell.angle_beta   90.00
_cell.angle_gamma   90.00
#
_symmetry.space_group_name_H-M   'P 1'
#
loop_
_entity.id
_entity.type
_entity.pdbx_description
1 polymer ?
#
loop_
_entity_poly.entity_id
_entity_poly.type
_entity_poly.pdbx_seq_one_letter_code
_entity_poly.pdbx_strand_id
1 'polypeptide(L)'
;MENKHNHNESEQHVNTLPGHGVFFPVQSWQRSLAKCSGFITYPHDSDGHEFTLDELNYKFETLVKSDDPTSACNPIKVEEFKCLNSNNYRENPEFASTKCVKWYNEWMQCKWDEQKLKFGYNYIEPRTPRKRKAYIAAPNYQYS
;
A
#
# COMPACT_ATOMS: atom_id res chain seq x y z
N MET A 1 -2.81 -70.46 7.69
CA MET A 1 -2.57 -69.49 6.60
C MET A 1 -2.79 -68.10 7.18
N GLU A 2 -1.70 -67.48 7.61
CA GLU A 2 -1.65 -66.13 8.16
C GLU A 2 -1.85 -65.11 7.03
N ASN A 3 -2.83 -64.22 7.18
CA ASN A 3 -2.91 -63.02 6.34
C ASN A 3 -2.28 -61.86 7.10
N LYS A 4 -1.09 -61.50 6.61
CA LYS A 4 -0.23 -60.41 7.08
C LYS A 4 -0.89 -59.04 6.88
N HIS A 5 -0.81 -58.22 7.91
CA HIS A 5 -0.88 -56.77 7.83
C HIS A 5 0.12 -56.25 6.78
N ASN A 6 -0.33 -55.33 5.92
CA ASN A 6 0.55 -54.41 5.21
C ASN A 6 -0.03 -52.99 5.35
N HIS A 7 0.34 -52.33 6.45
CA HIS A 7 0.33 -50.88 6.53
C HIS A 7 1.45 -50.38 5.61
N ASN A 8 1.10 -49.91 4.42
CA ASN A 8 1.98 -49.04 3.65
C ASN A 8 1.84 -47.62 4.19
N GLU A 9 2.42 -47.37 5.37
CA GLU A 9 2.91 -46.05 5.74
C GLU A 9 4.23 -45.85 5.01
N SER A 10 4.18 -45.19 3.86
CA SER A 10 5.37 -44.73 3.17
C SER A 10 5.11 -43.29 2.75
N GLU A 11 5.90 -42.44 3.40
CA GLU A 11 6.36 -41.16 2.86
C GLU A 11 5.32 -40.02 2.84
N GLN A 12 4.93 -39.61 4.06
CA GLN A 12 4.78 -38.18 4.30
C GLN A 12 6.12 -37.51 3.97
N HIS A 13 6.21 -36.96 2.77
CA HIS A 13 7.24 -36.02 2.38
C HIS A 13 7.13 -34.78 3.27
N VAL A 14 7.74 -34.86 4.45
CA VAL A 14 8.05 -33.72 5.32
C VAL A 14 9.32 -33.04 4.77
N ASN A 15 9.24 -32.63 3.51
CA ASN A 15 10.19 -31.73 2.86
C ASN A 15 9.32 -30.60 2.29
N THR A 16 9.46 -29.32 2.59
CA THR A 16 10.55 -28.58 3.21
C THR A 16 10.03 -27.13 3.30
N LEU A 17 10.01 -26.57 4.51
CA LEU A 17 10.03 -25.14 4.89
C LEU A 17 9.10 -24.11 4.16
N PRO A 18 8.35 -23.30 4.93
CA PRO A 18 7.62 -22.15 4.39
C PRO A 18 8.61 -21.02 4.10
N GLY A 19 8.89 -20.81 2.82
CA GLY A 19 9.74 -19.71 2.35
C GLY A 19 10.39 -20.10 1.04
N HIS A 20 9.92 -19.50 -0.06
CA HIS A 20 10.43 -19.69 -1.42
C HIS A 20 10.08 -21.04 -2.09
N GLY A 21 8.79 -21.23 -2.33
CA GLY A 21 8.28 -22.21 -3.28
C GLY A 21 6.79 -22.02 -3.48
N VAL A 22 6.31 -22.04 -4.73
CA VAL A 22 4.91 -21.86 -5.11
C VAL A 22 4.10 -23.09 -4.68
N PHE A 23 3.89 -23.29 -3.38
CA PHE A 23 3.03 -24.35 -2.88
C PHE A 23 1.57 -23.91 -3.01
N PHE A 24 0.90 -24.38 -4.05
CA PHE A 24 -0.55 -24.27 -4.17
C PHE A 24 -1.18 -25.55 -3.62
N PRO A 25 -1.89 -25.51 -2.47
CA PRO A 25 -2.49 -26.70 -1.89
C PRO A 25 -3.48 -27.34 -2.87
N VAL A 26 -3.49 -28.66 -2.96
CA VAL A 26 -4.33 -29.38 -3.92
C VAL A 26 -5.78 -29.42 -3.45
N GLN A 27 -6.02 -29.53 -2.14
CA GLN A 27 -7.35 -29.67 -1.56
C GLN A 27 -8.02 -28.31 -1.32
N SER A 28 -9.34 -28.25 -1.55
CA SER A 28 -10.13 -27.01 -1.44
C SER A 28 -10.11 -26.40 -0.04
N TRP A 29 -10.18 -27.21 1.02
CA TRP A 29 -10.15 -26.71 2.40
C TRP A 29 -8.77 -26.13 2.78
N GLN A 30 -7.69 -26.72 2.28
CA GLN A 30 -6.32 -26.22 2.51
C GLN A 30 -6.14 -24.86 1.83
N ARG A 31 -6.65 -24.71 0.61
CA ARG A 31 -6.76 -23.45 -0.12
C ARG A 31 -7.56 -22.40 0.66
N SER A 32 -8.73 -22.79 1.19
CA SER A 32 -9.54 -21.89 2.02
C SER A 32 -8.80 -21.43 3.27
N LEU A 33 -8.14 -22.35 4.00
CA LEU A 33 -7.34 -22.00 5.18
C LEU A 33 -6.17 -21.08 4.82
N ALA A 34 -5.41 -21.41 3.76
CA ALA A 34 -4.30 -20.60 3.29
C ALA A 34 -4.72 -19.18 2.84
N LYS A 35 -5.92 -19.07 2.24
CA LYS A 35 -6.52 -17.77 1.91
C LYS A 35 -6.92 -17.01 3.18
N CYS A 36 -7.60 -17.66 4.11
CA CYS A 36 -8.03 -17.04 5.37
C CYS A 36 -6.85 -16.59 6.23
N SER A 37 -5.72 -17.29 6.17
CA SER A 37 -4.49 -16.91 6.87
C SER A 37 -3.61 -15.92 6.10
N GLY A 38 -4.00 -15.52 4.88
CA GLY A 38 -3.27 -14.56 4.05
C GLY A 38 -2.00 -15.12 3.37
N PHE A 39 -1.79 -16.44 3.37
CA PHE A 39 -0.64 -17.06 2.68
C PHE A 39 -0.82 -17.13 1.17
N ILE A 40 -2.07 -17.19 0.69
CA ILE A 40 -2.39 -17.22 -0.73
C ILE A 40 -3.40 -16.13 -1.01
N THR A 41 -3.07 -15.25 -1.95
CA THR A 41 -4.03 -14.38 -2.61
C THR A 41 -4.47 -15.06 -3.90
N TYR A 42 -5.78 -15.10 -4.13
CA TYR A 42 -6.28 -15.44 -5.46
C TYR A 42 -6.11 -14.19 -6.31
N PRO A 43 -5.39 -14.25 -7.44
CA PRO A 43 -5.58 -13.24 -8.45
C PRO A 43 -7.06 -13.23 -8.75
N HIS A 44 -7.71 -12.07 -8.60
CA HIS A 44 -9.02 -11.88 -9.19
C HIS A 44 -8.83 -12.12 -10.68
N ASP A 45 -9.60 -13.05 -11.26
CA ASP A 45 -9.58 -13.33 -12.69
C ASP A 45 -9.66 -11.99 -13.42
N SER A 46 -8.52 -11.50 -13.89
CA SER A 46 -8.49 -10.38 -14.80
C SER A 46 -8.99 -10.97 -16.09
N ASP A 47 -10.22 -10.63 -16.48
CA ASP A 47 -10.63 -10.67 -17.88
C ASP A 47 -9.42 -10.25 -18.71
N GLY A 48 -9.02 -11.07 -19.68
CA GLY A 48 -7.67 -11.13 -20.28
C GLY A 48 -7.14 -9.88 -20.99
N HIS A 49 -7.63 -8.71 -20.65
CA HIS A 49 -7.12 -7.41 -21.00
C HIS A 49 -6.06 -6.98 -20.00
N GLU A 50 -4.79 -7.25 -20.34
CA GLU A 50 -3.65 -6.65 -19.65
C GLU A 50 -3.63 -5.16 -19.98
N PHE A 51 -4.07 -4.30 -19.04
CA PHE A 51 -3.97 -2.85 -19.23
C PHE A 51 -2.50 -2.45 -19.18
N THR A 52 -2.10 -1.57 -20.10
CA THR A 52 -0.79 -0.93 -20.01
C THR A 52 -0.72 -0.06 -18.75
N LEU A 53 0.49 0.19 -18.25
CA LEU A 53 0.70 1.00 -17.04
C LEU A 53 0.08 2.40 -17.18
N ASP A 54 0.16 2.99 -18.37
CA ASP A 54 -0.41 4.31 -18.67
C ASP A 54 -1.95 4.29 -18.67
N GLU A 55 -2.57 3.26 -19.25
CA GLU A 55 -4.03 3.08 -19.22
C GLU A 55 -4.54 2.89 -17.79
N LEU A 56 -3.82 2.12 -16.98
CA LEU A 56 -4.18 1.88 -15.58
C LEU A 56 -4.11 3.16 -14.77
N ASN A 57 -3.06 3.95 -14.95
CA ASN A 57 -2.89 5.24 -14.28
C ASN A 57 -3.96 6.24 -14.70
N TYR A 58 -4.29 6.32 -15.99
CA TYR A 58 -5.34 7.19 -16.51
C TYR A 58 -6.72 6.82 -15.95
N LYS A 59 -7.03 5.52 -15.90
CA LYS A 59 -8.27 5.02 -15.28
C LYS A 59 -8.35 5.37 -13.80
N PHE A 60 -7.26 5.22 -13.06
CA PHE A 60 -7.26 5.58 -11.65
C PHE A 60 -7.43 7.09 -11.46
N GLU A 61 -6.75 7.91 -12.25
CA GLU A 61 -6.85 9.36 -12.19
C GLU A 61 -8.29 9.85 -12.48
N THR A 62 -8.96 9.27 -13.48
CA THR A 62 -10.35 9.59 -13.79
C THR A 62 -11.30 9.21 -12.66
N LEU A 63 -11.12 8.03 -12.05
CA LEU A 63 -11.91 7.60 -10.88
C LEU A 63 -11.71 8.55 -9.69
N VAL A 64 -10.46 8.91 -9.36
CA VAL A 64 -10.16 9.82 -8.25
C VAL A 64 -10.76 11.21 -8.49
N LYS A 65 -10.68 11.73 -9.72
CA LYS A 65 -11.30 13.02 -10.07
C LYS A 65 -12.82 12.99 -10.02
N SER A 66 -13.43 11.85 -10.37
CA SER A 66 -14.88 11.68 -10.31
C SER A 66 -15.43 11.57 -8.88
N ASP A 67 -14.62 11.07 -7.95
CA ASP A 67 -14.98 10.90 -6.53
C ASP A 67 -15.04 12.23 -5.78
N ASP A 68 -13.98 13.03 -5.85
CA ASP A 68 -13.94 14.38 -5.28
C ASP A 68 -13.12 15.33 -6.16
N PRO A 69 -13.72 16.12 -7.05
CA PRO A 69 -12.98 17.00 -7.95
C PRO A 69 -12.32 18.20 -7.24
N THR A 70 -12.70 18.49 -5.99
CA THR A 70 -12.24 19.67 -5.25
C THR A 70 -11.09 19.40 -4.29
N SER A 71 -10.82 18.12 -4.01
CA SER A 71 -9.77 17.71 -3.09
C SER A 71 -8.37 18.01 -3.64
N ALA A 72 -7.63 18.86 -2.92
CA ALA A 72 -6.25 19.21 -3.24
C ALA A 72 -5.28 18.01 -3.14
N CYS A 73 -5.65 16.95 -2.42
CA CYS A 73 -4.80 15.78 -2.16
C CYS A 73 -4.86 14.72 -3.27
N ASN A 74 -5.71 14.91 -4.28
CA ASN A 74 -5.89 13.95 -5.37
C ASN A 74 -4.61 13.64 -6.16
N PRO A 75 -3.77 14.63 -6.54
CA PRO A 75 -2.53 14.35 -7.26
C PRO A 75 -1.58 13.44 -6.47
N ILE A 76 -1.49 13.62 -5.15
CA ILE A 76 -0.63 12.81 -4.28
C ILE A 76 -1.11 11.35 -4.27
N LYS A 77 -2.43 11.14 -4.19
CA LYS A 77 -3.05 9.81 -4.26
C LYS A 77 -2.76 9.12 -5.60
N VAL A 78 -2.75 9.87 -6.70
CA VAL A 78 -2.40 9.35 -8.03
C VAL A 78 -0.91 8.98 -8.11
N GLU A 79 -0.02 9.79 -7.53
CA GLU A 79 1.41 9.50 -7.50
C GLU A 79 1.76 8.28 -6.64
N GLU A 80 1.03 8.05 -5.54
CA GLU A 80 1.13 6.81 -4.77
C GLU A 80 0.81 5.60 -5.64
N PHE A 81 -0.32 5.63 -6.35
CA PHE A 81 -0.74 4.54 -7.24
C PHE A 81 0.26 4.29 -8.37
N LYS A 82 0.75 5.35 -9.02
CA LYS A 82 1.81 5.27 -10.03
C LYS A 82 3.07 4.61 -9.47
N CYS A 83 3.47 4.97 -8.26
CA CYS A 83 4.62 4.38 -7.58
C CYS A 83 4.41 2.88 -7.30
N LEU A 84 3.22 2.47 -6.86
CA LEU A 84 2.91 1.07 -6.61
C LEU A 84 2.98 0.23 -7.90
N ASN A 85 2.41 0.76 -8.99
CA ASN A 85 2.45 0.09 -10.29
C ASN A 85 3.86 -0.03 -10.85
N SER A 86 4.69 1.01 -10.73
CA SER A 86 6.07 0.98 -11.22
C SER A 86 6.99 0.02 -10.46
N ASN A 87 6.65 -0.32 -9.22
CA ASN A 87 7.39 -1.26 -8.38
C ASN A 87 6.76 -2.67 -8.32
N ASN A 88 5.89 -3.02 -9.27
CA ASN A 88 5.25 -4.34 -9.36
C ASN A 88 4.60 -4.80 -8.05
N TYR A 89 3.73 -3.97 -7.46
CA TYR A 89 3.07 -4.28 -6.17
C TYR A 89 2.35 -5.64 -6.15
N ARG A 90 1.93 -6.16 -7.31
CA ARG A 90 1.26 -7.46 -7.44
C ARG A 90 2.18 -8.63 -7.09
N GLU A 91 3.47 -8.52 -7.44
CA GLU A 91 4.45 -9.58 -7.22
C GLU A 91 5.19 -9.38 -5.90
N ASN A 92 5.57 -8.13 -5.60
CA ASN A 92 6.31 -7.79 -4.39
C ASN A 92 5.67 -6.59 -3.66
N PRO A 93 4.57 -6.83 -2.92
CA PRO A 93 3.85 -5.77 -2.22
C PRO A 93 4.69 -5.14 -1.11
N GLU A 94 5.52 -5.93 -0.42
CA GLU A 94 6.38 -5.44 0.66
C GLU A 94 7.39 -4.42 0.12
N PHE A 95 8.12 -4.76 -0.94
CA PHE A 95 9.07 -3.84 -1.56
C PHE A 95 8.38 -2.58 -2.08
N ALA A 96 7.29 -2.72 -2.83
CA ALA A 96 6.54 -1.57 -3.37
C ALA A 96 6.05 -0.63 -2.24
N SER A 97 5.52 -1.19 -1.16
CA SER A 97 5.05 -0.40 -0.01
C SER A 97 6.18 0.44 0.61
N THR A 98 7.38 -0.13 0.80
CA THR A 98 8.50 0.62 1.39
C THR A 98 8.95 1.81 0.55
N LYS A 99 8.78 1.75 -0.78
CA LYS A 99 9.13 2.84 -1.69
C LYS A 99 8.04 3.91 -1.77
N CYS A 100 6.78 3.49 -1.69
CA CYS A 100 5.63 4.34 -1.96
C CYS A 100 4.97 4.92 -0.70
N VAL A 101 5.32 4.42 0.49
CA VAL A 101 4.80 4.92 1.78
C VAL A 101 5.00 6.42 1.99
N LYS A 102 6.02 7.02 1.35
CA LYS A 102 6.22 8.47 1.38
C LYS A 102 4.99 9.24 0.86
N TRP A 103 4.41 8.77 -0.25
CA TRP A 103 3.27 9.44 -0.89
C TRP A 103 2.00 9.26 -0.06
N TYR A 104 1.85 8.09 0.56
CA TYR A 104 0.79 7.86 1.53
C TYR A 104 0.89 8.83 2.72
N ASN A 105 2.09 9.06 3.26
CA ASN A 105 2.28 9.99 4.37
C ASN A 105 1.96 11.45 3.95
N GLU A 106 2.42 11.89 2.78
CA GLU A 106 2.07 13.20 2.23
C GLU A 106 0.56 13.35 2.01
N TRP A 107 -0.11 12.29 1.56
CA TRP A 107 -1.57 12.29 1.38
C TRP A 107 -2.30 12.43 2.71
N MET A 108 -1.86 11.72 3.75
CA MET A 108 -2.42 11.83 5.10
C MET A 108 -2.25 13.23 5.69
N GLN A 109 -1.07 13.84 5.51
CA GLN A 109 -0.81 15.22 5.94
C GLN A 109 -1.70 16.21 5.19
N CYS A 110 -1.78 16.08 3.86
CA CYS A 110 -2.65 16.91 3.04
C CYS A 110 -4.12 16.81 3.46
N LYS A 111 -4.62 15.60 3.75
CA LYS A 111 -6.02 15.41 4.18
C LYS A 111 -6.31 16.09 5.51
N TRP A 112 -5.35 16.05 6.43
CA TRP A 112 -5.47 16.78 7.69
C TRP A 112 -5.51 18.29 7.47
N ASP A 113 -4.65 18.83 6.61
CA ASP A 113 -4.62 20.26 6.33
C ASP A 113 -5.86 20.73 5.56
N GLU A 114 -6.37 19.93 4.62
CA GLU A 114 -7.66 20.16 3.96
C GLU A 114 -8.80 20.25 4.98
N GLN A 115 -8.80 19.35 5.97
CA GLN A 115 -9.81 19.35 7.02
C GLN A 115 -9.70 20.59 7.94
N LYS A 116 -8.49 20.98 8.36
CA LYS A 116 -8.30 22.21 9.15
C LYS A 116 -8.79 23.44 8.41
N LEU A 117 -8.52 23.55 7.11
CA LEU A 117 -8.95 24.68 6.29
C LEU A 117 -10.47 24.71 6.12
N LYS A 118 -11.10 23.54 5.91
CA LYS A 118 -12.57 23.43 5.78
C LYS A 118 -13.30 23.80 7.08
N PHE A 119 -12.79 23.37 8.23
CA PHE A 119 -13.42 23.60 9.53
C PHE A 119 -12.93 24.84 10.27
N GLY A 120 -11.91 25.55 9.76
CA GLY A 120 -11.37 26.75 10.37
C GLY A 120 -10.58 26.50 11.66
N TYR A 121 -9.92 25.35 11.79
CA TYR A 121 -9.08 25.06 12.95
C TYR A 121 -7.83 25.93 12.94
N ASN A 122 -7.60 26.69 14.02
CA ASN A 122 -6.42 27.51 14.22
C ASN A 122 -6.02 27.53 15.71
N TYR A 123 -4.84 28.05 16.02
CA TYR A 123 -4.28 28.17 17.36
C TYR A 123 -3.79 29.61 17.62
N ILE A 124 -3.73 29.99 18.90
CA ILE A 124 -3.21 31.31 19.31
C ILE A 124 -1.69 31.20 19.39
N GLU A 125 -0.98 31.91 18.51
CA GLU A 125 0.47 31.95 18.52
C GLU A 125 1.01 32.79 19.70
N PRO A 126 2.09 32.34 20.36
CA PRO A 126 2.75 33.14 21.38
C PRO A 126 3.44 34.36 20.77
N ARG A 127 3.70 35.37 21.61
CA ARG A 127 4.48 36.54 21.18
C ARG A 127 5.86 36.10 20.67
N THR A 128 6.35 36.82 19.67
CA THR A 128 7.65 36.54 19.06
C THR A 128 8.77 36.56 20.12
N PRO A 129 9.69 35.58 20.09
CA PRO A 129 10.77 35.53 21.05
C PRO A 129 11.71 36.72 20.87
N ARG A 130 12.24 37.26 21.97
CA ARG A 130 13.13 38.44 21.96
C ARG A 130 14.33 38.26 21.03
N LYS A 131 14.84 37.03 20.88
CA LYS A 131 15.93 36.68 19.96
C LYS A 131 15.43 35.72 18.86
N ARG A 132 14.54 36.20 17.99
CA ARG A 132 14.10 35.45 16.79
C ARG A 132 15.21 35.30 15.74
N LYS A 133 16.06 36.33 15.60
CA LYS A 133 17.20 36.32 14.67
C LYS A 133 18.47 35.87 15.37
N ALA A 134 19.31 35.12 14.66
CA ALA A 134 20.65 34.78 15.14
C ALA A 134 21.54 36.03 15.28
N TYR A 135 21.43 36.98 14.34
CA TYR A 135 22.18 38.24 14.30
C TYR A 135 21.27 39.41 13.92
N ILE A 136 21.58 40.63 14.38
CA ILE A 136 20.69 41.80 14.20
C ILE A 136 20.46 42.15 12.73
N ALA A 137 21.51 42.05 11.91
CA ALA A 137 21.47 42.34 10.47
C ALA A 137 20.91 41.18 9.63
N ALA A 138 20.68 40.00 10.22
CA ALA A 138 20.12 38.88 9.47
C ALA A 138 18.71 39.20 8.98
N PRO A 139 18.33 38.80 7.75
CA PRO A 139 16.96 38.97 7.26
C PRO A 139 15.98 38.18 8.13
N ASN A 140 14.78 38.73 8.34
CA ASN A 140 13.68 37.99 8.97
C ASN A 140 12.71 37.53 7.89
N TYR A 141 12.89 36.33 7.34
CA TYR A 141 11.90 35.76 6.45
C TYR A 141 10.60 35.51 7.22
N GLN A 142 9.49 36.02 6.70
CA GLN A 142 8.16 35.78 7.25
C GLN A 142 7.64 34.48 6.63
N TYR A 143 7.16 33.59 7.48
CA TYR A 143 6.52 32.34 7.10
C TYR A 143 5.04 32.46 7.48
N SER A 144 4.17 32.00 6.58
CA SER A 144 2.72 31.93 6.78
C SER A 144 2.34 30.76 7.67
#